data_AF-A0A7K2KR63-F1
#
_entry.id   AF-A0A7K2KR63-F1
#
_cell.length_a   1.000
_cell.length_b   1.000
_cell.length_c   1.000
_cell.angle_alpha   90.00
_cell.angle_beta   90.00
_cell.angle_gamma   90.00
#
_symmetry.space_group_name_H-M   'P 1'
#
loop_
_entity.id
_entity.type
_entity.pdbx_description
1 polymer ?
#
loop_
_entity_poly.entity_id
_entity_poly.type
_entity_poly.pdbx_seq_one_letter_code
_entity_poly.pdbx_strand_id
1 'polypeptide(L)'
;MTLQAAQKPPADSSKALYGGKGTRRITVHDIAAAKTRGEKWPMLTAYDAMTASVFDEAGIPVILVGDSMGNCHLGYETTVPVTMDEMTLLSAAVVRGTKRALVVGDLPFG
;
A
#
# COMPACT_ATOMS: atom_id res chain seq x y z
N MET A 1 -15.73 -42.72 2.87
CA MET A 1 -14.47 -42.31 2.22
C MET A 1 -14.42 -40.79 2.25
N THR A 2 -13.95 -40.23 3.37
CA THR A 2 -14.00 -38.79 3.64
C THR A 2 -12.66 -38.20 3.19
N LEU A 3 -12.68 -37.38 2.15
CA LEU A 3 -11.49 -36.65 1.70
C LEU A 3 -11.16 -35.59 2.75
N GLN A 4 -10.13 -35.82 3.57
CA GLN A 4 -9.53 -34.78 4.39
C GLN A 4 -8.87 -33.78 3.43
N ALA A 5 -9.40 -32.56 3.40
CA ALA A 5 -8.73 -31.44 2.78
C ALA A 5 -7.37 -31.25 3.48
N ALA A 6 -6.28 -31.27 2.70
CA ALA A 6 -4.94 -31.04 3.20
C ALA A 6 -4.88 -29.69 3.92
N GLN A 7 -4.65 -29.71 5.23
CA GLN A 7 -4.46 -28.51 6.04
C GLN A 7 -3.13 -27.87 5.63
N LYS A 8 -3.19 -26.69 5.01
CA LYS A 8 -2.01 -25.86 4.72
C LYS A 8 -1.28 -25.60 6.05
N PRO A 9 0.04 -25.83 6.14
CA PRO A 9 0.78 -25.62 7.38
C PRO A 9 0.59 -24.18 7.87
N PRO A 10 0.52 -23.95 9.20
CA PRO A 10 0.32 -22.61 9.74
C PRO A 10 1.47 -21.72 9.25
N ALA A 11 1.12 -20.65 8.54
CA ALA A 11 2.09 -19.67 8.08
C ALA A 11 2.73 -19.04 9.33
N ASP A 12 4.05 -19.07 9.39
CA ASP A 12 4.85 -18.39 10.41
C ASP A 12 4.51 -16.89 10.37
N SER A 13 3.63 -16.45 11.29
CA SER A 13 3.06 -15.11 11.33
C SER A 13 4.12 -14.03 11.59
N SER A 14 5.30 -14.42 12.07
CA SER A 14 6.45 -13.53 12.25
C SER A 14 7.04 -13.04 10.92
N LYS A 15 6.79 -13.75 9.81
CA LYS A 15 7.25 -13.41 8.45
C LYS A 15 6.16 -12.88 7.54
N ALA A 16 4.94 -12.69 8.07
CA ALA A 16 3.85 -12.11 7.30
C ALA A 16 4.17 -10.65 6.95
N LEU A 17 4.03 -10.32 5.67
CA LEU A 17 4.18 -8.99 5.10
C LEU A 17 3.18 -8.00 5.70
N TYR A 18 1.94 -8.44 5.94
CA TYR A 18 0.91 -7.67 6.64
C TYR A 18 0.82 -8.08 8.12
N GLY A 19 0.75 -7.10 9.02
CA GLY A 19 0.72 -7.33 10.47
C GLY A 19 2.06 -7.74 11.09
N GLY A 20 3.09 -8.02 10.28
CA GLY A 20 4.46 -8.24 10.74
C GLY A 20 5.14 -6.95 11.21
N LYS A 21 5.92 -7.05 12.29
CA LYS A 21 6.68 -5.92 12.85
C LYS A 21 8.05 -5.79 12.18
N GLY A 22 8.07 -5.36 10.91
CA GLY A 22 9.31 -4.97 10.21
C GLY A 22 9.74 -3.54 10.57
N THR A 23 11.04 -3.26 10.64
CA THR A 23 11.58 -1.90 10.87
C THR A 23 12.13 -1.23 9.61
N ARG A 24 12.23 -1.97 8.49
CA ARG A 24 12.75 -1.48 7.20
C ARG A 24 11.63 -1.28 6.18
N ARG A 25 11.85 -0.40 5.18
CA ARG A 25 10.90 -0.25 4.07
C ARG A 25 10.66 -1.56 3.32
N ILE A 26 9.39 -1.77 2.95
CA ILE A 26 8.93 -2.82 2.06
C ILE A 26 9.41 -2.50 0.65
N THR A 27 9.87 -3.53 -0.05
CA THR A 27 10.38 -3.44 -1.42
C THR A 27 9.52 -4.26 -2.37
N VAL A 28 9.68 -4.02 -3.67
CA VAL A 28 9.02 -4.83 -4.71
C VAL A 28 9.38 -6.32 -4.59
N HIS A 29 10.61 -6.65 -4.15
CA HIS A 29 11.01 -8.04 -3.91
C HIS A 29 10.22 -8.69 -2.78
N ASP A 30 9.91 -7.94 -1.72
CA ASP A 30 9.09 -8.45 -0.61
C ASP A 30 7.67 -8.79 -1.08
N ILE A 31 7.09 -7.93 -1.91
CA ILE A 31 5.77 -8.13 -2.53
C ILE A 31 5.77 -9.36 -3.45
N ALA A 32 6.79 -9.49 -4.31
CA ALA A 32 6.93 -10.64 -5.20
C ALA A 32 7.08 -11.95 -4.41
N ALA A 33 7.89 -11.94 -3.35
CA ALA A 33 8.07 -13.09 -2.48
C ALA A 33 6.76 -13.47 -1.74
N ALA A 34 6.01 -12.49 -1.23
CA ALA A 34 4.70 -12.72 -0.62
C ALA A 34 3.71 -13.35 -1.60
N LYS A 35 3.70 -12.88 -2.86
CA LYS A 35 2.89 -13.48 -3.94
C LYS A 35 3.27 -14.94 -4.19
N THR A 36 4.56 -15.27 -4.27
CA THR A 36 5.02 -16.67 -4.46
C THR A 36 4.63 -17.58 -3.29
N ARG A 37 4.58 -17.06 -2.05
CA ARG A 37 4.10 -17.81 -0.87
C ARG A 37 2.57 -17.97 -0.82
N GLY A 38 1.84 -17.34 -1.74
CA GLY A 38 0.37 -17.29 -1.70
C GLY A 38 -0.15 -16.50 -0.50
N GLU A 39 0.60 -15.49 -0.06
CA GLU A 39 0.25 -14.60 1.04
C GLU A 39 -0.50 -13.38 0.49
N LYS A 40 -1.72 -13.14 0.98
CA LYS A 40 -2.50 -11.96 0.62
C LYS A 40 -2.09 -10.77 1.48
N TRP A 41 -2.02 -9.61 0.87
CA TRP A 41 -1.64 -8.35 1.52
C TRP A 41 -2.56 -7.21 1.07
N PRO A 42 -2.91 -6.27 1.97
CA PRO A 42 -3.73 -5.12 1.62
C PRO A 42 -2.89 -4.00 1.00
N MET A 43 -3.55 -3.19 0.18
CA MET A 43 -3.05 -1.92 -0.33
C MET A 43 -4.15 -0.87 -0.15
N LEU A 44 -3.80 0.30 0.38
CA LEU A 44 -4.74 1.38 0.63
C LEU A 44 -4.25 2.67 -0.02
N THR A 45 -5.19 3.53 -0.42
CA THR A 45 -4.84 4.86 -0.90
C THR A 45 -4.63 5.83 0.26
N ALA A 46 -3.64 6.70 0.17
CA ALA A 46 -3.45 7.81 1.10
C ALA A 46 -2.88 9.02 0.35
N TYR A 47 -3.21 10.22 0.84
CA TYR A 47 -2.90 11.48 0.15
C TYR A 47 -2.21 12.52 1.04
N ASP A 48 -2.12 12.26 2.34
CA ASP A 48 -1.51 13.13 3.33
C ASP A 48 -0.64 12.36 4.32
N ALA A 49 0.18 13.08 5.07
CA ALA A 49 1.15 12.48 5.98
C ALA A 49 0.51 11.82 7.22
N MET A 50 -0.61 12.35 7.72
CA MET A 50 -1.25 11.85 8.94
C MET A 50 -1.94 10.51 8.66
N THR A 51 -2.76 10.46 7.61
CA THR A 51 -3.42 9.22 7.17
C THR A 51 -2.40 8.14 6.84
N ALA A 52 -1.34 8.51 6.11
CA ALA A 52 -0.27 7.58 5.77
C ALA A 52 0.47 7.03 7.00
N SER A 53 0.72 7.86 8.02
CA SER A 53 1.33 7.44 9.29
C SER A 53 0.47 6.42 10.01
N VAL A 54 -0.84 6.63 10.07
CA VAL A 54 -1.77 5.68 10.70
C VAL A 54 -1.76 4.33 9.96
N PHE A 55 -1.76 4.33 8.63
CA PHE A 55 -1.69 3.10 7.84
C PHE A 55 -0.33 2.38 7.98
N ASP A 56 0.75 3.15 8.04
CA ASP A 56 2.10 2.61 8.28
C ASP A 56 2.21 1.97 9.68
N GLU A 57 1.63 2.58 10.71
CA GLU A 57 1.57 2.01 12.05
C GLU A 57 0.66 0.76 12.11
N ALA A 58 -0.46 0.77 11.37
CA ALA A 58 -1.40 -0.34 11.30
C ALA A 58 -0.87 -1.57 10.55
N GLY A 59 0.33 -1.53 9.99
CA GLY A 59 0.91 -2.70 9.33
C GLY A 59 0.69 -2.77 7.82
N ILE A 60 0.09 -1.76 7.19
CA ILE A 60 -0.22 -1.78 5.75
C ILE A 60 1.10 -1.79 4.94
N PRO A 61 1.33 -2.79 4.06
CA PRO A 61 2.63 -2.94 3.40
C PRO A 61 2.79 -2.05 2.17
N VAL A 62 1.69 -1.63 1.53
CA VAL A 62 1.70 -0.80 0.32
C VAL A 62 0.69 0.33 0.44
N ILE A 63 1.14 1.55 0.18
CA ILE A 63 0.30 2.75 0.13
C ILE A 63 0.33 3.33 -1.28
N LEU A 64 -0.84 3.55 -1.87
CA LEU A 64 -1.01 4.11 -3.20
C LEU A 64 -1.39 5.60 -3.12
N VAL A 65 -0.63 6.44 -3.81
CA VAL A 65 -1.00 7.83 -4.10
C VAL A 65 -1.58 7.82 -5.50
N GLY A 66 -2.90 7.70 -5.57
CA GLY A 66 -3.63 7.56 -6.83
C GLY A 66 -4.24 8.87 -7.33
N ASP A 67 -4.51 8.93 -8.63
CA ASP A 67 -5.19 10.05 -9.30
C ASP A 67 -6.63 10.28 -8.77
N SER A 68 -7.23 9.25 -8.15
CA SER A 68 -8.49 9.34 -7.39
C SER A 68 -8.50 10.41 -6.29
N MET A 69 -7.33 10.93 -5.90
CA MET A 69 -7.21 12.13 -5.05
C MET A 69 -7.88 13.37 -5.66
N GLY A 70 -7.98 13.47 -7.00
CA GLY A 70 -8.71 14.53 -7.68
C GLY A 70 -10.16 14.61 -7.19
N ASN A 71 -10.85 13.47 -7.15
CA ASN A 71 -12.21 13.39 -6.63
C ASN A 71 -12.25 13.49 -5.10
N CYS A 72 -11.44 12.69 -4.41
CA CYS A 72 -11.57 12.49 -2.96
C CYS A 72 -10.97 13.61 -2.10
N HIS A 73 -10.08 14.43 -2.64
CA HIS A 73 -9.34 15.46 -1.89
C HIS A 73 -9.39 16.84 -2.53
N LEU A 74 -9.38 16.94 -3.86
CA LEU A 74 -9.38 18.22 -4.57
C LEU A 74 -10.77 18.65 -5.05
N GLY A 75 -11.77 17.77 -4.97
CA GLY A 75 -13.15 18.07 -5.34
C GLY A 75 -13.39 18.15 -6.86
N TYR A 76 -12.53 17.52 -7.67
CA TYR A 76 -12.76 17.38 -9.09
C TYR A 76 -13.90 16.40 -9.38
N GLU A 77 -14.62 16.65 -10.47
CA GLU A 77 -15.65 15.74 -10.98
C GLU A 77 -15.05 14.45 -11.55
N THR A 78 -13.82 14.51 -12.09
CA THR A 78 -13.09 13.37 -12.65
C THR A 78 -11.61 13.45 -12.27
N THR A 79 -10.84 12.38 -12.55
CA THR A 79 -9.38 12.37 -12.33
C THR A 79 -8.59 13.00 -13.48
N VAL A 80 -9.25 13.34 -14.60
CA VAL A 80 -8.63 13.93 -15.80
C VAL A 80 -7.87 15.24 -15.53
N PRO A 81 -8.34 16.16 -14.66
CA PRO A 81 -7.64 17.42 -14.41
C PRO A 81 -6.41 17.30 -13.52
N VAL A 82 -6.16 16.12 -12.91
CA VAL A 82 -5.05 15.94 -11.97
C VAL A 82 -3.72 16.15 -12.67
N THR A 83 -2.87 16.98 -12.07
CA THR A 83 -1.57 17.35 -12.63
C THR A 83 -0.43 16.53 -12.01
N MET A 84 0.71 16.46 -12.72
CA MET A 84 1.94 15.87 -12.19
C MET A 84 2.45 16.59 -10.93
N ASP A 85 2.26 17.90 -10.84
CA ASP A 85 2.69 18.69 -9.68
C ASP A 85 1.88 18.34 -8.44
N GLU A 86 0.56 18.15 -8.58
CA GLU A 86 -0.31 17.68 -7.50
C GLU A 86 0.05 16.27 -7.05
N MET A 87 0.28 15.35 -8.00
CA MET A 87 0.72 13.99 -7.69
C MET A 87 2.05 13.99 -6.94
N THR A 88 3.00 14.84 -7.36
CA THR A 88 4.31 14.97 -6.71
C THR A 88 4.18 15.52 -5.29
N LEU A 89 3.37 16.55 -5.09
CA LEU A 89 3.14 17.18 -3.80
C LEU A 89 2.55 16.20 -2.78
N LEU A 90 1.48 15.49 -3.16
CA LEU A 90 0.83 14.52 -2.26
C LEU A 90 1.69 13.29 -2.04
N SER A 91 2.40 12.82 -3.08
CA SER A 91 3.39 11.74 -2.93
C SER A 91 4.47 12.10 -1.91
N ALA A 92 4.99 13.32 -1.96
CA ALA A 92 5.99 13.78 -1.00
C ALA A 92 5.41 13.84 0.43
N ALA A 93 4.15 14.22 0.60
CA ALA A 93 3.48 14.21 1.91
C ALA A 93 3.37 12.79 2.49
N VAL A 94 2.93 11.83 1.67
CA VAL A 94 2.80 10.41 2.04
C VAL A 94 4.15 9.78 2.36
N VAL A 95 5.19 10.07 1.56
CA VAL A 95 6.56 9.59 1.83
C VAL A 95 7.07 10.09 3.18
N ARG A 96 6.80 11.36 3.55
CA ARG A 96 7.16 11.91 4.87
C ARG A 96 6.41 11.24 6.02
N GLY A 97 5.16 10.83 5.79
CA GLY A 97 4.33 10.15 6.78
C GLY A 97 4.64 8.66 6.98
N THR A 98 5.46 8.04 6.13
CA THR A 98 5.68 6.59 6.15
C THR A 98 7.13 6.23 6.44
N LYS A 99 7.34 5.15 7.20
CA LYS A 99 8.66 4.58 7.50
C LYS A 99 8.84 3.19 6.92
N ARG A 100 7.77 2.39 6.83
CA ARG A 100 7.83 0.98 6.42
C ARG A 100 7.15 0.72 5.08
N ALA A 101 5.99 1.28 4.82
CA ALA A 101 5.22 0.97 3.61
C ALA A 101 6.00 1.29 2.32
N LEU A 102 5.76 0.46 1.29
CA LEU A 102 6.10 0.78 -0.09
C LEU A 102 5.10 1.82 -0.58
N VAL A 103 5.58 3.01 -0.95
CA VAL A 103 4.75 4.06 -1.52
C VAL A 103 4.78 3.93 -3.04
N VAL A 104 3.61 3.84 -3.66
CA VAL A 104 3.41 3.80 -5.11
C VAL A 104 2.67 5.07 -5.50
N GLY A 105 3.12 5.77 -6.54
CA GLY A 105 2.42 6.93 -7.09
C GLY A 105 1.91 6.60 -8.49
N ASP A 106 0.66 6.97 -8.78
CA ASP A 106 0.11 6.87 -10.13
C ASP A 106 0.68 7.97 -11.04
N LEU A 107 0.65 7.69 -12.34
CA LEU A 107 0.88 8.70 -13.37
C LEU A 107 -0.51 9.22 -13.80
N PRO A 108 -0.80 10.52 -13.66
CA PRO A 108 -2.07 11.10 -14.04
C PRO A 108 -2.25 11.11 -15.57
N PHE A 109 -3.48 11.32 -16.01
CA PHE A 109 -3.85 11.33 -17.43
C PHE A 109 -3.16 12.47 -18.20
N GLY A 110 -2.58 12.16 -19.38
CA GLY A 110 -1.89 13.12 -20.24
C GLY A 110 -1.18 12.47 -21.42
#